data_AF-A0A0E9PXP1-F1
#
_entry.id   AF-A0A0E9PXP1-F1
#
_cell.length_a   1.000
_cell.length_b   1.000
_cell.length_c   1.000
_cell.angle_alpha   90.00
_cell.angle_beta   90.00
_cell.angle_gamma   90.00
#
_symmetry.space_group_name_H-M   'P 1'
#
loop_
_entity.id
_entity.type
_entity.pdbx_description
1 polymer ?
#
loop_
_entity_poly.entity_id
_entity_poly.type
_entity_poly.pdbx_seq_one_letter_code
_entity_poly.pdbx_strand_id
1 'polypeptide(L)' 'MAFVEPEYKLPSQRTTTTKMEKMYEESTVNLRADLQSADKVAINTDSWTALTMESYVTVTCHFIQNWD' A
#
# COMPACT_ATOMS: atom_id res chain seq x y z
N MET A 1 35.10 11.36 3.83
CA MET A 1 34.27 10.73 4.88
C MET A 1 32.90 11.36 4.77
N ALA A 2 31.86 10.59 4.42
CA ALA A 2 30.51 11.14 4.34
C ALA A 2 30.07 11.56 5.76
N PHE A 3 29.56 12.78 5.89
CA PHE A 3 29.03 13.29 7.16
C PHE A 3 27.82 12.43 7.56
N VAL A 4 27.90 11.82 8.74
CA VAL A 4 26.80 11.08 9.36
C VAL A 4 26.38 11.89 10.59
N GLU A 5 25.12 12.29 10.65
CA GLU A 5 24.54 13.05 11.76
C GLU A 5 24.67 12.24 13.07
N PRO A 6 25.51 12.67 14.04
CA PRO A 6 25.79 11.90 15.24
C PRO A 6 24.56 11.59 16.10
N GLU A 7 23.52 12.42 16.02
CA GLU A 7 22.28 12.23 16.77
C GLU A 7 21.23 11.37 16.05
N TYR A 8 21.51 10.93 14.81
CA TYR A 8 20.57 10.13 14.04
C TYR A 8 20.43 8.73 14.63
N LYS A 9 19.23 8.44 15.15
CA LYS A 9 18.86 7.09 15.60
C LYS A 9 18.23 6.33 14.46
N LEU A 10 18.91 5.27 14.02
CA LEU A 10 18.37 4.35 13.01
C LEU A 10 17.05 3.76 13.53
N PRO A 11 15.99 3.71 12.70
CA PRO A 11 14.75 3.06 13.11
C PRO A 11 15.01 1.56 13.33
N SER A 12 14.47 1.04 14.43
CA SER A 12 14.43 -0.40 14.66
C SER A 12 13.46 -1.09 13.69
N GLN A 13 13.56 -2.42 13.52
CA GLN A 13 12.58 -3.19 12.77
C GLN A 13 11.15 -2.90 13.25
N ARG A 14 10.94 -2.88 14.57
CA ARG A 14 9.64 -2.53 15.18
C ARG A 14 9.19 -1.14 14.77
N THR A 15 10.07 -0.15 14.83
CA THR A 15 9.77 1.23 14.41
C THR A 15 9.32 1.27 12.95
N THR A 16 10.00 0.52 12.08
CA THR A 16 9.69 0.45 10.66
C THR A 16 8.35 -0.26 10.41
N THR A 17 8.08 -1.38 11.06
CA THR A 17 6.79 -2.09 10.97
C THR A 17 5.64 -1.21 11.43
N THR A 18 5.73 -0.57 12.60
CA THR A 18 4.68 0.32 13.10
C THR A 18 4.44 1.51 12.16
N LYS A 19 5.48 2.05 11.54
CA LYS A 19 5.32 3.11 10.53
C LYS A 19 4.61 2.59 9.29
N MET A 20 4.94 1.39 8.80
CA MET A 20 4.25 0.78 7.65
C MET A 20 2.77 0.52 7.94
N GLU A 21 2.43 -0.01 9.13
CA GLU A 21 1.06 -0.22 9.56
C GLU A 21 0.26 1.08 9.56
N LYS A 22 0.83 2.14 10.15
CA LYS A 22 0.21 3.46 10.17
C LYS A 22 0.00 4.02 8.75
N MET A 23 1.00 3.90 7.88
CA MET A 23 0.89 4.34 6.49
C MET A 23 -0.20 3.56 5.73
N TYR A 24 -0.34 2.26 6.00
CA TYR A 24 -1.40 1.44 5.43
C TYR A 24 -2.80 1.92 5.89
N GLU A 25 -2.97 2.20 7.18
CA GLU A 25 -4.24 2.72 7.72
C GLU A 25 -4.62 4.05 7.08
N GLU A 26 -3.69 5.02 7.05
CA GLU A 26 -3.90 6.32 6.43
C GLU A 26 -4.23 6.21 4.93
N SER A 27 -3.46 5.38 4.20
CA SER A 27 -3.69 5.16 2.77
C SER A 27 -5.04 4.48 2.51
N THR A 28 -5.46 3.55 3.37
CA THR A 28 -6.76 2.88 3.26
C THR A 28 -7.92 3.84 3.48
N VAL A 29 -7.81 4.74 4.47
CA VAL A 29 -8.82 5.78 4.72
C VAL A 29 -8.95 6.71 3.51
N ASN A 30 -7.83 7.18 2.98
CA ASN A 30 -7.82 8.07 1.81
C ASN A 30 -8.38 7.36 0.57
N LEU A 31 -7.92 6.14 0.28
CA LEU A 31 -8.41 5.36 -0.85
C LEU A 31 -9.91 5.08 -0.77
N ARG A 32 -10.46 4.85 0.43
CA ARG A 32 -11.91 4.67 0.61
C ARG A 32 -12.68 5.94 0.27
N ALA A 33 -12.20 7.10 0.70
CA ALA A 33 -12.82 8.37 0.36
C ALA A 33 -12.76 8.62 -1.16
N ASP A 34 -11.62 8.32 -1.78
CA ASP A 34 -11.42 8.41 -3.22
C ASP A 34 -12.39 7.51 -3.99
N LEU A 35 -12.51 6.25 -3.59
CA LEU A 35 -13.41 5.28 -4.21
C LEU A 35 -14.90 5.61 -4.01
N GLN A 36 -15.27 6.28 -2.90
CA GLN A 36 -16.64 6.75 -2.69
C GLN A 36 -17.06 7.80 -3.72
N SER A 37 -16.10 8.55 -4.26
CA SER A 37 -16.34 9.57 -5.30
C SER A 37 -16.20 9.04 -6.73
N ALA A 38 -15.76 7.79 -6.91
CA ALA A 38 -15.50 7.24 -8.23
C ALA A 38 -16.80 6.78 -8.92
N ASP A 39 -17.11 7.35 -10.09
CA ASP A 39 -18.30 6.98 -10.86
C ASP A 39 -18.21 5.58 -11.49
N LYS A 40 -16.99 5.18 -11.88
CA LYS A 40 -16.72 3.93 -12.59
C LYS A 40 -15.45 3.30 -12.04
N VAL A 41 -15.52 1.99 -11.84
CA VAL A 41 -14.38 1.18 -11.41
C VAL A 41 -14.24 -0.04 -12.31
N ALA A 42 -13.01 -0.44 -12.59
CA ALA A 42 -12.66 -1.68 -13.25
C ALA A 42 -11.83 -2.53 -12.29
N ILE A 43 -12.33 -3.73 -11.98
CA ILE A 43 -11.66 -4.65 -11.06
C ILE A 43 -11.05 -5.79 -11.87
N ASN A 44 -9.78 -6.08 -11.63
CA ASN A 44 -9.14 -7.27 -12.13
C ASN A 44 -8.62 -8.13 -10.98
N THR A 45 -8.45 -9.41 -11.27
CA THR A 45 -7.93 -10.38 -10.33
C THR A 45 -6.80 -11.14 -11.02
N ASP A 46 -5.66 -11.22 -10.35
CA ASP A 46 -4.54 -12.07 -10.73
C ASP A 46 -4.38 -13.18 -9.69
N SER A 47 -4.41 -14.43 -10.14
CA SER A 47 -4.36 -15.60 -9.28
C SER A 47 -3.22 -16.50 -9.73
N TRP A 48 -2.35 -16.89 -8.79
CA TRP A 48 -1.20 -17.74 -9.09
C TRP A 48 -0.90 -18.68 -7.92
N THR A 49 -0.23 -19.78 -8.24
CA THR A 49 0.31 -20.70 -7.23
C THR A 49 1.82 -20.54 -7.19
N ALA A 50 2.37 -20.22 -6.02
CA ALA A 50 3.81 -20.14 -5.82
C ALA A 50 4.47 -21.51 -5.93
N LEU A 51 5.80 -21.53 -6.11
CA LEU A 51 6.59 -22.77 -6.13
C LEU A 51 6.50 -23.54 -4.80
N THR A 52 6.16 -22.87 -3.71
CA THR A 52 5.87 -23.43 -2.39
C THR A 52 4.52 -24.16 -2.33
N MET A 53 3.80 -24.28 -3.45
CA MET A 53 2.42 -24.79 -3.56
C MET A 53 1.39 -23.94 -2.81
N GLU A 54 1.74 -22.70 -2.47
CA GLU A 54 0.83 -21.73 -1.85
C GLU A 54 0.04 -20.99 -2.94
N SER A 55 -1.28 -20.93 -2.78
CA SER A 55 -2.15 -20.19 -3.70
C SER A 55 -2.31 -18.75 -3.24
N TYR A 56 -2.17 -17.81 -4.18
CA TYR A 56 -2.32 -16.38 -3.95
C TYR A 56 -3.33 -15.79 -4.94
N VAL A 57 -4.02 -14.76 -4.47
CA VAL A 57 -4.94 -13.95 -5.27
C VAL A 57 -4.67 -12.48 -4.97
N THR A 58 -4.47 -11.68 -6.01
CA THR A 58 -4.43 -10.23 -5.95
C THR A 58 -5.65 -9.66 -6.63
N VAL A 59 -6.32 -8.73 -5.95
CA VAL A 59 -7.43 -7.95 -6.50
C VAL A 59 -6.94 -6.52 -6.69
N THR A 60 -7.03 -5.99 -7.92
CA THR A 60 -6.68 -4.60 -8.21
C THR A 60 -7.92 -3.87 -8.72
N CYS A 61 -8.18 -2.69 -8.13
CA CYS A 61 -9.24 -1.79 -8.57
C CYS A 61 -8.62 -0.59 -9.29
N HIS A 62 -9.08 -0.34 -10.52
CA HIS A 62 -8.73 0.83 -11.32
C HIS A 62 -9.94 1.76 -11.34
N PHE A 63 -9.72 3.05 -11.09
CA PHE A 63 -10.76 4.06 -11.10
C PHE A 63 -10.19 5.38 -11.59
N ILE A 64 -11.05 6.28 -12.04
CA ILE A 64 -10.67 7.62 -12.50
C ILE A 64 -11.46 8.63 -11.69
N GLN A 65 -10.76 9.62 -11.15
CA GLN A 65 -11.36 10.78 -10.49
C GLN A 65 -11.45 11.93 -11.49
N ASN A 66 -12.56 12.67 -11.47
CA ASN A 66 -12.82 13.82 -12.35
C ASN A 66 -12.80 13.41 -13.83
N TRP A 67 -13.75 12.56 -14.24
CA TRP A 67 -13.91 12.09 -15.62
C TRP A 67 -14.56 13.14 -16.55
N ASP A 68 -14.90 14.32 -16.03
CA ASP A 68 -15.50 15.44 -16.77
C ASP A 68 -14.50 16.21 -17.66
#